data_AF-A0A9Q6I5X7-F1
#
_entry.id   AF-A0A9Q6I5X7-F1
#
_cell.length_a   1.000
_cell.length_b   1.000
_cell.length_c   1.000
_cell.angle_alpha   90.00
_cell.angle_beta   90.00
_cell.angle_gamma   90.00
#
_symmetry.space_group_name_H-M   'P 1'
#
loop_
_entity.id
_entity.type
_entity.pdbx_description
1 polymer ?
#
loop_
_entity_poly.entity_id
_entity_poly.type
_entity_poly.pdbx_seq_one_letter_code
_entity_poly.pdbx_strand_id
1 'polypeptide(L)'
;MNTNQVVKILKDTLALIKNEALINGKNKLSDIIEKYELTIQKIEDGTLKYNEIHNSVKAYLEIYNDYDNPLIFKMSDAEKAVSIYLEV
;
A
#
# COMPACT_ATOMS: atom_id res chain seq x y z
N MET A 1 4.52 -14.23 -7.75
CA MET A 1 3.49 -14.35 -6.67
C MET A 1 2.11 -14.45 -7.30
N ASN A 2 1.12 -15.13 -6.70
CA ASN A 2 -0.22 -15.21 -7.31
C ASN A 2 -1.15 -14.05 -6.90
N THR A 3 -2.20 -13.81 -7.69
CA THR A 3 -3.18 -12.73 -7.50
C THR A 3 -3.79 -12.72 -6.09
N ASN A 4 -4.25 -13.88 -5.59
CA ASN A 4 -4.89 -13.97 -4.28
C ASN A 4 -3.93 -13.58 -3.14
N GLN A 5 -2.66 -13.96 -3.24
CA GLN A 5 -1.64 -13.63 -2.24
C GLN A 5 -1.33 -12.13 -2.21
N VAL A 6 -1.08 -11.52 -3.37
CA VAL A 6 -0.76 -10.08 -3.44
C VAL A 6 -1.95 -9.23 -3.01
N VAL A 7 -3.17 -9.57 -3.45
CA VAL A 7 -4.39 -8.85 -3.06
C VAL A 7 -4.64 -8.95 -1.57
N LYS A 8 -4.39 -10.12 -0.94
CA LYS A 8 -4.51 -10.26 0.51
C LYS A 8 -3.55 -9.33 1.25
N ILE A 9 -2.27 -9.33 0.86
CA ILE A 9 -1.25 -8.45 1.47
C ILE A 9 -1.65 -6.98 1.34
N LEU A 10 -2.13 -6.57 0.16
CA LEU A 10 -2.58 -5.21 -0.09
C LEU A 10 -3.80 -4.83 0.74
N LYS A 11 -4.81 -5.71 0.83
CA LYS A 11 -6.03 -5.47 1.64
C LYS A 11 -5.70 -5.38 3.13
N ASP A 12 -4.86 -6.27 3.64
CA ASP A 12 -4.42 -6.26 5.05
C ASP A 12 -3.65 -4.96 5.36
N THR A 13 -2.76 -4.53 4.47
CA THR A 13 -1.99 -3.28 4.63
C THR A 13 -2.89 -2.06 4.52
N LEU A 14 -3.81 -2.03 3.55
CA LEU A 14 -4.78 -0.94 3.37
C LEU A 14 -5.66 -0.73 4.61
N ALA A 15 -6.11 -1.81 5.25
CA ALA A 15 -6.86 -1.72 6.51
C ALA A 15 -6.05 -1.01 7.60
N LEU A 16 -4.75 -1.30 7.73
CA LEU A 16 -3.88 -0.63 8.69
C LEU A 16 -3.68 0.85 8.34
N ILE A 17 -3.46 1.19 7.07
CA ILE A 17 -3.33 2.59 6.61
C ILE A 17 -4.60 3.37 6.92
N LYS A 18 -5.78 2.79 6.66
CA LYS A 18 -7.08 3.41 6.98
C LYS A 18 -7.26 3.64 8.48
N ASN A 19 -6.89 2.66 9.31
CA ASN A 19 -6.93 2.81 10.77
C ASN A 19 -5.99 3.94 11.25
N GLU A 20 -4.78 4.01 10.71
CA GLU A 20 -3.81 5.06 11.04
C GLU A 20 -4.31 6.46 10.64
N ALA A 21 -4.98 6.56 9.48
CA ALA A 21 -5.59 7.80 9.01
C ALA A 21 -6.73 8.28 9.91
N LEU A 22 -7.54 7.35 10.44
CA LEU A 22 -8.63 7.63 11.37
C LEU A 22 -8.10 8.09 12.74
N ILE A 23 -7.10 7.40 13.29
CA ILE A 23 -6.52 7.72 14.61
C ILE A 23 -5.87 9.10 14.60
N ASN A 24 -5.12 9.42 13.54
CA ASN A 24 -4.40 10.69 13.44
C ASN A 24 -5.25 11.86 12.91
N GLY A 25 -6.52 11.61 12.53
CA GLY A 25 -7.54 12.64 12.29
C GLY A 25 -7.27 13.66 11.18
N LYS A 26 -6.29 13.43 10.30
CA LYS A 26 -5.84 14.44 9.32
C LYS A 26 -6.10 14.11 7.86
N ASN A 27 -6.69 12.95 7.54
CA ASN A 27 -6.98 12.50 6.16
C ASN A 27 -5.80 12.60 5.17
N LYS A 28 -4.57 12.75 5.69
CA LYS A 28 -3.34 12.99 4.90
C LYS A 28 -2.89 11.77 4.12
N LEU A 29 -3.42 10.59 4.47
CA LEU A 29 -3.12 9.34 3.81
C LEU A 29 -4.08 9.03 2.65
N SER A 30 -4.97 9.95 2.27
CA SER A 30 -5.94 9.77 1.18
C SER A 30 -5.27 9.35 -0.14
N ASP A 31 -4.23 10.06 -0.57
CA ASP A 31 -3.46 9.69 -1.77
C ASP A 31 -2.85 8.27 -1.69
N ILE A 32 -2.38 7.87 -0.51
CA ILE A 32 -1.81 6.54 -0.31
C ILE A 32 -2.92 5.48 -0.35
N ILE A 33 -4.06 5.74 0.30
CA ILE A 33 -5.23 4.86 0.30
C ILE A 33 -5.74 4.64 -1.13
N GLU A 34 -5.90 5.71 -1.91
CA GLU A 34 -6.37 5.64 -3.29
C GLU A 34 -5.44 4.81 -4.17
N LYS A 35 -4.12 4.97 -4.02
CA LYS A 35 -3.13 4.14 -4.75
C LYS A 35 -3.25 2.66 -4.42
N TYR A 36 -3.47 2.31 -3.15
CA TYR A 36 -3.67 0.91 -2.76
C TYR A 36 -4.98 0.35 -3.33
N GLU A 37 -6.08 1.10 -3.25
CA GLU A 37 -7.38 0.70 -3.82
C GLU A 37 -7.28 0.49 -5.33
N LEU A 38 -6.65 1.43 -6.04
CA LEU A 38 -6.43 1.33 -7.47
C LEU A 38 -5.53 0.15 -7.84
N THR A 39 -4.48 -0.12 -7.06
CA THR A 39 -3.59 -1.26 -7.29
C THR A 39 -4.32 -2.57 -7.13
N ILE A 40 -5.13 -2.71 -6.07
CA ILE A 40 -5.94 -3.90 -5.83
C ILE A 40 -6.88 -4.13 -7.02
N GLN A 41 -7.62 -3.09 -7.42
CA GLN A 41 -8.55 -3.17 -8.55
C GLN A 41 -7.82 -3.58 -9.84
N LYS A 42 -6.70 -2.93 -10.18
CA LYS A 42 -5.92 -3.25 -11.39
C LYS A 42 -5.35 -4.66 -11.38
N ILE A 43 -5.00 -5.21 -10.21
CA ILE A 43 -4.56 -6.60 -10.09
C ILE A 43 -5.74 -7.56 -10.30
N GLU A 44 -6.89 -7.29 -9.68
CA GLU A 44 -8.11 -8.10 -9.83
C GLU A 44 -8.60 -8.10 -11.30
N ASP A 45 -8.48 -6.97 -11.99
CA ASP A 45 -8.83 -6.81 -13.41
C ASP A 45 -7.74 -7.32 -14.37
N GLY A 46 -6.56 -7.69 -13.88
CA GLY A 46 -5.42 -8.11 -14.70
C GLY A 46 -4.83 -6.99 -15.59
N THR A 47 -5.00 -5.73 -15.19
CA THR A 47 -4.59 -4.54 -15.95
C THR A 47 -3.43 -3.77 -15.32
N LEU A 48 -2.87 -4.24 -14.20
CA LEU A 48 -1.72 -3.62 -13.54
C LEU A 48 -0.49 -3.70 -14.44
N LYS A 49 0.11 -2.55 -14.77
CA LYS A 49 1.32 -2.44 -15.62
C LYS A 49 2.57 -2.01 -14.87
N TYR A 50 2.41 -1.30 -13.75
CA TYR A 50 3.49 -0.79 -12.93
C TYR A 50 3.05 -0.71 -11.47
N ASN A 51 4.01 -0.60 -10.56
CA ASN A 51 3.76 -0.57 -9.13
C ASN A 51 3.32 0.84 -8.68
N GLU A 52 2.02 1.08 -8.61
CA GLU A 52 1.43 2.38 -8.23
C GLU A 52 1.75 2.79 -6.78
N ILE A 53 1.98 1.80 -5.91
CA ILE A 53 2.29 2.03 -4.49
C ILE A 53 3.78 2.17 -4.23
N HIS A 54 4.60 2.24 -5.29
CA HIS A 54 6.02 2.52 -5.17
C HIS A 54 6.26 3.88 -4.49
N ASN A 55 7.19 3.92 -3.53
CA ASN A 55 7.46 5.05 -2.64
C ASN A 55 6.35 5.39 -1.64
N SER A 56 5.39 4.49 -1.41
CA SER A 56 4.34 4.73 -0.40
C SER A 56 4.92 4.90 1.02
N VAL A 57 6.01 4.20 1.36
CA VAL A 57 6.73 4.37 2.63
C VAL A 57 7.32 5.78 2.76
N LYS A 58 7.95 6.29 1.69
CA LYS A 58 8.51 7.64 1.69
C LYS A 58 7.41 8.69 1.90
N ALA A 59 6.31 8.56 1.17
CA ALA A 59 5.17 9.46 1.30
C ALA A 59 4.58 9.45 2.73
N TYR A 60 4.50 8.27 3.36
CA TYR A 60 4.08 8.15 4.76
C TYR A 60 5.01 8.92 5.70
N LEU A 61 6.32 8.74 5.55
CA LEU A 61 7.32 9.40 6.40
C LEU A 61 7.35 10.92 6.18
N GLU A 62 7.08 11.42 4.98
CA GLU A 62 6.94 12.85 4.71
C GLU A 62 5.72 13.46 5.43
N ILE A 63 4.68 12.66 5.69
CA ILE A 63 3.45 13.10 6.36
C ILE A 63 3.59 13.11 7.88
N TYR A 64 4.13 12.04 8.47
CA TYR A 64 4.15 11.82 9.92
C TYR A 64 5.54 11.91 10.55
N ASN A 65 6.61 11.79 9.77
CA ASN A 65 7.99 11.75 10.25
C ASN A 65 8.21 10.69 11.36
N ASP A 66 7.43 9.61 11.31
CA ASP A 66 7.41 8.53 12.30
C ASP A 66 8.08 7.28 11.72
N TYR A 67 9.38 7.17 11.98
CA TYR A 67 10.23 6.07 11.49
C TYR A 67 10.10 4.79 12.34
N ASP A 68 9.48 4.87 13.52
CA ASP A 68 9.30 3.73 14.43
C ASP A 68 7.94 3.06 14.22
N ASN A 69 7.07 3.64 13.37
CA ASN A 69 5.75 3.10 13.12
C ASN A 69 5.83 1.73 12.43
N PRO A 70 5.28 0.64 13.02
CA PRO A 70 5.34 -0.68 12.40
C PRO A 70 4.62 -0.77 11.05
N LEU A 71 3.73 0.19 10.73
CA LEU A 71 3.05 0.28 9.45
C LEU A 71 4.03 0.40 8.27
N ILE A 72 5.18 1.07 8.45
CA ILE A 72 6.15 1.25 7.35
C ILE A 72 6.69 -0.08 6.83
N PHE A 73 6.84 -1.08 7.70
CA PHE A 73 7.27 -2.41 7.30
C PHE A 73 6.19 -3.12 6.48
N LYS A 74 4.92 -2.98 6.88
CA LYS A 74 3.78 -3.53 6.11
C LYS A 74 3.65 -2.88 4.75
N MET A 75 3.84 -1.56 4.67
CA MET A 75 3.85 -0.83 3.40
C MET A 75 5.03 -1.26 2.51
N SER A 76 6.22 -1.48 3.08
CA SER A 76 7.37 -2.00 2.35
C SER A 76 7.16 -3.43 1.85
N ASP A 77 6.58 -4.30 2.67
CA ASP A 77 6.25 -5.68 2.29
C ASP A 77 5.22 -5.68 1.14
N ALA A 78 4.20 -4.82 1.22
CA ALA A 78 3.19 -4.65 0.18
C ALA A 78 3.79 -4.14 -1.13
N GLU A 79 4.67 -3.14 -1.08
CA GLU A 79 5.37 -2.63 -2.27
C GLU A 79 6.20 -3.74 -2.94
N LYS A 80 7.00 -4.48 -2.15
CA LYS A 80 7.80 -5.60 -2.64
C LYS A 80 6.91 -6.70 -3.23
N ALA A 81 5.77 -6.97 -2.61
CA ALA A 81 4.78 -7.91 -3.08
C ALA A 81 4.28 -7.56 -4.49
N VAL A 82 3.91 -6.30 -4.73
CA VAL A 82 3.46 -5.85 -6.07
C VAL A 82 4.59 -5.95 -7.09
N SER A 83 5.83 -5.61 -6.73
CA SER A 83 6.97 -5.78 -7.64
C SER A 83 7.18 -7.24 -8.04
N ILE A 84 7.16 -8.17 -7.07
CA ILE A 84 7.27 -9.62 -7.34
C ILE A 84 6.10 -10.15 -8.18
N TYR A 85 4.91 -9.55 -8.08
CA TYR A 85 3.77 -9.90 -8.91
C TYR A 85 3.98 -9.46 -10.38
N LEU A 86 4.56 -8.28 -10.60
CA LEU A 86 4.81 -7.71 -11.94
C LEU A 86 6.03 -8.30 -12.66
N GLU A 87 6.95 -8.94 -11.93
CA GLU A 87 8.09 -9.66 -12.52
C GLU A 87 7.72 -11.02 -13.15
N VAL A 88 6.46 -11.45 -13.00
CA VAL A 88 5.93 -12.74 -13.50
C VAL A 88 5.43 -12.62 -14.93
#